data_AF-A0A9E0TZQ5-F1
#
_entry.id   AF-A0A9E0TZQ5-F1
#
_cell.length_a   1.000
_cell.length_b   1.000
_cell.length_c   1.000
_cell.angle_alpha   90.00
_cell.angle_beta   90.00
_cell.angle_gamma   90.00
#
_symmetry.space_group_name_H-M   'P 1'
#
loop_
_entity.id
_entity.type
_entity.pdbx_description
1 polymer ?
#
loop_
_entity_poly.entity_id
_entity_poly.type
_entity_poly.pdbx_seq_one_letter_code
_entity_poly.pdbx_strand_id
1 'polypeptide(L)'
;MRSIVEACDQFWTHASALLYGIGFYLGCVAALAPHVALLIPAVFLLFPCLIPGNYRLRIRLGLALATAAVSYLYVSSLVQFPTVSSVKLSGTAELEICDIAPAVRYGQVVHKIKLNLLSFKSDNGSCLARNIPCTWI
;
A
#
# COMPACT_ATOMS: atom_id res chain seq x y z
N MET A 1 19.31 11.60 -35.08
CA MET A 1 18.21 11.12 -34.21
C MET A 1 18.01 9.60 -34.28
N ARG A 2 18.00 8.94 -35.46
CA ARG A 2 17.85 7.46 -35.57
C ARG A 2 18.88 6.65 -34.77
N SER A 3 20.15 7.04 -34.81
CA SER A 3 21.24 6.33 -34.10
C SER A 3 21.08 6.30 -32.58
N ILE A 4 20.52 7.36 -31.98
CA ILE A 4 20.32 7.44 -30.53
C ILE A 4 19.17 6.53 -30.08
N VAL A 5 18.09 6.46 -30.87
CA VAL A 5 16.93 5.59 -30.58
C VAL A 5 17.33 4.12 -30.67
N GLU A 6 18.14 3.76 -31.67
CA GLU A 6 18.67 2.40 -31.84
C GLU A 6 19.64 2.01 -30.70
N ALA A 7 20.53 2.91 -30.30
CA ALA A 7 21.41 2.70 -29.15
C ALA A 7 20.62 2.53 -27.85
N CYS A 8 19.56 3.32 -27.63
CA CYS A 8 18.66 3.16 -26.49
C CYS A 8 17.92 1.82 -26.53
N ASP A 9 17.41 1.38 -27.68
CA ASP A 9 16.73 0.08 -27.79
C ASP A 9 17.70 -1.09 -27.55
N GLN A 10 18.95 -0.98 -28.00
CA GLN A 10 20.02 -1.95 -27.69
C GLN A 10 20.43 -1.94 -26.22
N PHE A 11 20.43 -0.79 -25.56
CA PHE A 11 20.72 -0.72 -24.13
C PHE A 11 19.60 -1.39 -23.31
N TRP A 12 18.34 -1.03 -23.58
CA TRP A 12 17.19 -1.57 -22.82
C TRP A 12 16.85 -3.03 -23.15
N THR A 13 17.27 -3.55 -24.31
CA THR A 13 17.25 -4.99 -24.57
C THR A 13 18.14 -5.74 -23.58
N HIS A 14 19.37 -5.27 -23.38
CA HIS A 14 20.35 -5.93 -22.53
C HIS A 14 20.10 -5.67 -21.05
N ALA A 15 19.62 -4.48 -20.71
CA ALA A 15 19.34 -4.04 -19.34
C ALA A 15 17.84 -4.05 -19.00
N SER A 16 17.09 -5.03 -19.48
CA SER A 16 15.63 -5.09 -19.29
C SER A 16 15.21 -5.16 -17.81
N ALA A 17 15.95 -5.90 -16.98
CA ALA A 17 15.70 -5.96 -15.54
C ALA A 17 15.84 -4.59 -14.85
N LEU A 18 16.82 -3.79 -15.29
CA LEU A 18 17.07 -2.45 -14.76
C LEU A 18 15.92 -1.50 -15.12
N LEU A 19 15.36 -1.63 -16.33
CA LEU A 19 14.19 -0.85 -16.76
C LEU A 19 12.97 -1.09 -15.84
N TYR A 20 12.65 -2.35 -15.59
CA TYR A 20 11.53 -2.72 -14.72
C TYR A 20 11.80 -2.38 -13.25
N GLY A 21 13.04 -2.52 -12.79
CA GLY A 21 13.47 -2.12 -11.45
C GLY A 21 13.29 -0.61 -11.21
N ILE A 22 13.65 0.22 -12.18
CA ILE A 22 13.40 1.66 -12.14
C ILE A 22 11.90 1.95 -12.11
N GLY A 23 11.12 1.26 -12.95
CA GLY A 23 9.66 1.38 -12.96
C GLY A 23 9.04 1.06 -11.59
N PHE A 24 9.45 -0.05 -10.99
CA PHE A 24 9.01 -0.44 -9.64
C PHE A 24 9.38 0.61 -8.58
N TYR A 25 10.65 1.06 -8.57
CA TYR A 25 11.12 2.07 -7.62
C TYR A 25 10.31 3.38 -7.73
N LEU A 26 10.05 3.82 -8.96
CA LEU A 26 9.22 5.01 -9.21
C LEU A 26 7.80 4.85 -8.67
N GLY A 27 7.18 3.67 -8.86
CA GLY A 27 5.85 3.39 -8.32
C GLY A 27 5.83 3.44 -6.78
N CYS A 28 6.87 2.92 -6.12
CA CYS A 28 7.00 3.02 -4.66
C CYS A 28 7.15 4.47 -4.19
N VAL A 29 8.03 5.26 -4.82
CA VAL A 29 8.24 6.67 -4.47
C VAL A 29 6.95 7.48 -4.69
N ALA A 30 6.23 7.21 -5.78
CA ALA A 30 4.94 7.84 -6.08
C ALA A 30 3.90 7.58 -4.99
N ALA A 31 3.85 6.35 -4.45
CA ALA A 31 2.89 5.98 -3.41
C ALA A 31 3.22 6.63 -2.06
N LEU A 32 4.50 6.91 -1.79
CA LEU A 32 4.96 7.52 -0.53
C LEU A 32 4.87 9.06 -0.56
N ALA A 33 4.91 9.68 -1.75
CA ALA A 33 4.92 11.14 -1.91
C ALA A 33 3.65 11.63 -2.64
N PRO A 34 2.62 12.09 -1.92
CA PRO A 34 1.31 12.45 -2.51
C PRO A 34 1.38 13.60 -3.52
N HIS A 35 2.39 14.47 -3.43
CA HIS A 35 2.62 15.55 -4.39
C HIS A 35 3.19 15.08 -5.74
N VAL A 36 3.87 13.92 -5.74
CA VAL A 36 4.53 13.34 -6.93
C VAL A 36 3.59 12.40 -7.68
N ALA A 37 2.55 11.89 -6.99
CA ALA A 37 1.52 11.01 -7.54
C ALA A 37 0.75 11.59 -8.75
N LEU A 38 0.70 12.93 -8.89
CA LEU A 38 0.03 13.61 -10.01
C LEU A 38 0.95 13.84 -11.22
N LEU A 39 2.27 13.99 -10.98
CA LEU A 39 3.26 14.23 -12.04
C LEU A 39 3.67 12.96 -12.77
N ILE A 40 3.73 11.83 -12.06
CA ILE A 40 4.19 10.56 -12.63
C ILE A 40 3.22 10.03 -13.71
N PRO A 41 1.90 9.94 -13.51
CA PRO A 41 0.99 9.49 -14.57
C PRO A 41 1.05 10.39 -15.80
N ALA A 42 1.16 11.71 -15.62
CA ALA A 42 1.18 12.69 -16.70
C ALA A 42 2.46 12.60 -17.54
N VAL A 43 3.64 12.57 -16.89
CA VAL A 43 4.92 12.47 -17.60
C VAL A 43 5.04 11.09 -18.28
N PHE A 44 4.57 10.02 -17.64
CA PHE A 44 4.70 8.66 -18.15
C PHE A 44 3.68 8.29 -19.25
N LEU A 45 2.46 8.84 -19.25
CA LEU A 45 1.50 8.66 -20.35
C LEU A 45 1.89 9.45 -21.60
N LEU A 46 2.49 10.63 -21.43
CA LEU A 46 2.93 11.48 -22.54
C LEU A 46 4.22 10.97 -23.20
N PHE A 47 5.13 10.35 -22.44
CA PHE A 47 6.42 9.89 -22.94
C PHE A 47 6.36 8.88 -24.12
N PRO A 48 5.53 7.83 -24.12
CA PRO A 48 5.44 6.90 -25.25
C PRO A 48 4.77 7.51 -26.49
N CYS A 49 3.94 8.55 -26.32
CA CYS A 49 3.34 9.29 -27.44
C CYS A 49 4.32 10.26 -28.10
N LEU A 50 5.28 10.80 -27.34
CA LEU A 50 6.22 11.84 -27.80
C LEU A 50 7.48 11.29 -28.50
N ILE A 51 7.78 9.99 -28.40
CA ILE A 51 8.94 9.39 -29.09
C ILE A 51 8.51 8.86 -30.48
N PRO A 52 8.89 9.53 -31.58
CA PRO A 52 8.72 8.98 -32.93
C PRO A 52 9.77 7.88 -33.14
N GLY A 53 9.36 6.61 -33.14
CA GLY A 53 10.25 5.50 -33.44
C GLY A 53 9.87 4.17 -32.79
N ASN A 54 10.27 3.10 -33.49
CA ASN A 54 10.27 1.67 -33.17
C ASN A 54 9.21 1.13 -32.17
N TYR A 55 8.22 0.41 -32.70
CA TYR A 55 7.12 -0.22 -31.96
C TYR A 55 7.58 -1.09 -30.77
N ARG A 56 8.72 -1.78 -30.91
CA ARG A 56 9.28 -2.64 -29.86
C ARG A 56 9.69 -1.88 -28.60
N LEU A 57 10.32 -0.71 -28.76
CA LEU A 57 10.73 0.13 -27.64
C LEU A 57 9.51 0.67 -26.88
N ARG A 58 8.45 1.05 -27.62
CA ARG A 58 7.18 1.51 -27.04
C ARG A 58 6.53 0.45 -26.15
N ILE A 59 6.50 -0.81 -26.58
CA ILE A 59 5.94 -1.91 -25.76
C ILE A 59 6.73 -2.07 -24.46
N ARG A 60 8.07 -2.06 -24.51
CA ARG A 60 8.89 -2.24 -23.31
C ARG A 60 8.73 -1.11 -22.31
N LEU A 61 8.71 0.13 -22.80
CA LEU A 61 8.42 1.29 -21.97
C LEU A 61 7.00 1.20 -21.38
N GLY A 62 6.03 0.71 -22.15
CA GLY A 62 4.67 0.43 -21.66
C GLY A 62 4.63 -0.63 -20.56
N LEU A 63 5.40 -1.72 -20.69
CA LEU A 63 5.51 -2.74 -19.65
C LEU A 63 6.18 -2.19 -18.38
N ALA A 64 7.24 -1.38 -18.52
CA ALA A 64 7.87 -0.70 -17.39
C ALA A 64 6.89 0.24 -16.66
N LEU A 65 6.02 0.90 -17.42
CA LEU A 65 4.95 1.74 -16.88
C LEU A 65 3.89 0.90 -16.15
N ALA A 66 3.51 -0.25 -16.69
CA ALA A 66 2.62 -1.18 -16.00
C ALA A 66 3.23 -1.65 -14.66
N THR A 67 4.53 -1.94 -14.61
CA THR A 67 5.20 -2.30 -13.35
C THR A 67 5.19 -1.14 -12.33
N ALA A 68 5.34 0.11 -12.78
CA ALA A 68 5.22 1.28 -11.92
C ALA A 68 3.80 1.46 -11.37
N ALA A 69 2.78 1.27 -12.20
CA ALA A 69 1.38 1.38 -11.79
C ALA A 69 1.00 0.29 -10.77
N VAL A 70 1.42 -0.96 -11.00
CA VAL A 70 1.15 -2.08 -10.08
C VAL A 70 1.83 -1.86 -8.73
N SER A 71 3.10 -1.45 -8.74
CA SER A 71 3.83 -1.16 -7.50
C SER A 71 3.25 0.03 -6.74
N TYR A 72 2.81 1.09 -7.42
CA TYR A 72 2.07 2.20 -6.81
C TYR A 72 0.80 1.71 -6.10
N LEU A 73 -0.05 0.94 -6.79
CA LEU A 73 -1.28 0.41 -6.20
C LEU A 73 -0.99 -0.49 -5.00
N TYR A 74 0.02 -1.35 -5.10
CA TYR A 74 0.42 -2.25 -4.03
C TYR A 74 0.90 -1.49 -2.79
N VAL A 75 1.85 -0.56 -2.94
CA VAL A 75 2.38 0.22 -1.81
C VAL A 75 1.31 1.14 -1.24
N SER A 76 0.50 1.80 -2.08
CA SER A 76 -0.63 2.62 -1.62
C SER A 76 -1.61 1.80 -0.79
N SER A 77 -1.88 0.54 -1.18
CA SER A 77 -2.76 -0.34 -0.42
C SER A 77 -2.17 -0.71 0.95
N LEU A 78 -0.86 -0.98 1.02
CA LEU A 78 -0.18 -1.28 2.28
C LEU A 78 -0.14 -0.08 3.23
N VAL A 79 0.05 1.13 2.69
CA VAL A 79 0.06 2.37 3.49
C VAL A 79 -1.35 2.68 4.00
N GLN A 80 -2.38 2.50 3.18
CA GLN A 80 -3.76 2.79 3.55
C GLN A 80 -4.36 1.71 4.48
N PHE A 81 -3.95 0.46 4.32
CA PHE A 81 -4.41 -0.68 5.10
C PHE A 81 -3.22 -1.43 5.71
N PRO A 82 -2.60 -0.89 6.77
CA PRO A 82 -1.48 -1.55 7.41
C PRO A 82 -1.92 -2.90 7.97
N THR A 83 -1.27 -3.97 7.52
CA THR A 83 -1.46 -5.31 8.07
C THR A 83 -0.74 -5.38 9.42
N VAL A 84 -1.48 -5.18 10.50
CA VAL A 84 -0.96 -5.46 11.84
C VAL A 84 -0.89 -6.97 11.99
N SER A 85 0.30 -7.52 12.18
CA SER A 85 0.46 -8.93 12.52
C SER A 85 -0.27 -9.18 13.84
N SER A 86 -1.41 -9.86 13.78
CA SER A 86 -2.16 -10.23 14.98
C SER A 86 -1.31 -11.19 15.81
N VAL A 87 -0.71 -10.70 16.89
CA VAL A 87 -0.11 -11.57 17.89
C VAL A 87 -1.26 -12.17 18.69
N LYS A 88 -1.58 -13.44 18.44
CA LYS A 88 -2.60 -14.16 19.22
C LYS A 88 -2.03 -14.48 20.59
N LEU A 89 -2.22 -13.56 21.53
CA LEU A 89 -1.93 -13.77 22.94
C LEU A 89 -3.19 -14.29 23.63
N SER A 90 -3.11 -15.49 24.18
CA SER A 90 -4.13 -16.05 25.07
C SER A 90 -3.87 -15.57 26.51
N GLY A 91 -4.94 -15.26 27.23
CA GLY A 91 -4.86 -14.70 28.57
C GLY A 91 -6.23 -14.35 29.15
N THR A 92 -6.20 -13.87 30.39
CA THR A 92 -7.36 -13.35 31.12
C THR A 92 -7.37 -11.82 31.06
N ALA A 93 -8.52 -11.25 30.67
CA ALA A 93 -8.73 -9.81 30.61
C ALA A 93 -9.75 -9.38 31.66
N GLU A 94 -9.40 -8.39 32.47
CA GLU A 94 -10.33 -7.65 33.33
C GLU A 94 -10.83 -6.45 32.52
N LEU A 95 -12.14 -6.44 32.24
CA LEU A 95 -12.80 -5.44 31.40
C LEU A 95 -13.87 -4.71 32.22
N GLU A 96 -13.93 -3.39 32.07
CA GLU A 96 -15.01 -2.55 32.58
C GLU A 96 -15.86 -2.04 31.42
N ILE A 97 -17.18 -2.18 31.50
CA ILE A 97 -18.10 -1.64 30.50
C ILE A 97 -18.39 -0.19 30.86
N CYS A 98 -17.96 0.75 30.03
CA CYS A 98 -18.17 2.19 30.29
C CYS A 98 -19.48 2.71 29.69
N ASP A 99 -19.85 2.22 28.51
CA ASP A 99 -20.98 2.77 27.75
C ASP A 99 -21.50 1.73 26.74
N ILE A 100 -22.81 1.68 26.56
CA ILE A 100 -23.49 0.85 25.56
C ILE A 100 -24.41 1.75 24.76
N ALA A 101 -24.04 2.03 23.52
CA ALA A 101 -24.81 2.89 22.64
C ALA A 101 -25.36 2.10 21.44
N PRO A 102 -26.66 2.23 21.11
CA PRO A 102 -27.19 1.65 19.88
C PRO A 102 -26.58 2.34 18.65
N ALA A 103 -26.25 1.55 17.63
CA ALA A 103 -25.73 2.00 16.34
C ALA A 103 -26.37 1.19 15.22
N VAL A 104 -26.86 1.86 14.18
CA VAL A 104 -27.45 1.17 13.04
C VAL A 104 -26.34 0.81 12.04
N ARG A 105 -26.17 -0.47 11.73
CA ARG A 105 -25.30 -0.97 10.65
C ARG A 105 -26.10 -1.91 9.76
N TYR A 106 -26.09 -1.66 8.45
CA TYR A 106 -26.78 -2.48 7.44
C TYR A 106 -28.27 -2.73 7.74
N GLY A 107 -28.97 -1.72 8.27
CA GLY A 107 -30.40 -1.83 8.61
C GLY A 107 -30.71 -2.65 9.87
N GLN A 108 -29.70 -3.14 10.59
CA GLN A 108 -29.85 -3.79 11.89
C GLN A 108 -29.36 -2.87 13.02
N VAL A 109 -30.03 -2.94 14.17
CA VAL A 109 -29.57 -2.28 15.40
C VAL A 109 -28.46 -3.14 15.99
N VAL A 110 -27.25 -2.61 15.99
CA VAL A 110 -26.06 -3.18 16.63
C VAL A 110 -25.75 -2.34 17.86
N HIS A 111 -25.20 -2.93 18.93
CA HIS A 111 -24.79 -2.16 20.10
C HIS A 111 -23.29 -1.94 20.06
N LYS A 112 -22.86 -0.68 19.98
CA LYS A 112 -21.47 -0.31 20.20
C LYS A 112 -21.21 -0.31 21.70
N ILE A 113 -20.28 -1.14 22.14
CA ILE A 113 -19.88 -1.25 23.53
C ILE A 113 -18.50 -0.58 23.67
N LYS A 114 -18.43 0.46 24.50
CA LYS A 114 -17.14 1.00 24.96
C LYS A 114 -16.71 0.23 26.19
N LEU A 115 -15.55 -0.39 26.08
CA LEU A 115 -14.93 -1.19 27.12
C LEU A 115 -13.63 -0.51 27.53
N ASN A 116 -13.32 -0.51 28.81
CA ASN A 116 -11.98 -0.18 29.29
C ASN A 116 -11.30 -1.46 29.75
N LEU A 117 -10.17 -1.80 29.13
CA LEU A 117 -9.37 -2.94 29.58
C LEU A 117 -8.53 -2.51 30.77
N LEU A 118 -8.94 -2.94 31.96
CA LEU A 118 -8.26 -2.61 33.22
C LEU A 118 -6.93 -3.34 33.33
N SER A 119 -6.92 -4.63 32.97
CA SER A 119 -5.71 -5.45 33.00
C SER A 119 -5.82 -6.64 32.05
N PHE A 120 -4.76 -6.93 31.30
CA PHE A 120 -4.59 -8.19 30.57
C PHE A 120 -3.41 -8.97 31.15
N LYS A 121 -3.67 -10.19 31.60
CA LYS A 121 -2.67 -11.15 32.05
C LYS A 121 -2.60 -12.28 31.02
N SER A 122 -1.47 -12.42 30.35
CA SER A 122 -1.25 -13.56 29.47
C SER A 122 -1.13 -14.85 30.29
N ASP A 123 -1.48 -15.99 29.70
CA ASP A 123 -1.32 -17.32 30.32
C ASP A 123 0.13 -17.59 30.78
N ASN A 124 1.10 -16.93 30.17
CA ASN A 124 2.52 -16.98 30.56
C ASN A 124 2.86 -16.13 31.80
N GLY A 125 1.85 -15.58 32.51
CA GLY A 125 2.02 -14.82 33.75
C GLY A 125 2.48 -13.37 33.57
N SER A 126 2.82 -12.94 32.35
CA SER A 126 3.18 -11.55 32.06
C SER A 126 1.93 -10.66 31.95
N CYS A 127 1.88 -9.58 32.73
CA CYS A 127 0.91 -8.49 32.55
C CYS A 127 1.37 -7.62 31.37
N LEU A 128 0.62 -7.64 30.26
CA LEU A 128 1.05 -7.02 29.01
C LEU A 128 0.39 -5.67 28.72
N ALA A 129 -0.75 -5.37 29.36
CA ALA A 129 -1.50 -4.14 29.13
C ALA A 129 -2.38 -3.77 30.34
N ARG A 130 -2.49 -2.46 30.60
CA ARG A 130 -3.40 -1.87 31.59
C ARG A 130 -3.99 -0.57 31.04
N ASN A 131 -5.24 -0.28 31.39
CA ASN A 131 -5.97 0.95 31.05
C ASN A 131 -6.00 1.27 29.55
N ILE A 132 -6.34 0.29 28.71
CA ILE A 132 -6.47 0.51 27.27
C ILE A 132 -7.96 0.73 26.94
N PRO A 133 -8.34 1.89 26.37
CA PRO A 133 -9.70 2.08 25.86
C PRO A 133 -9.92 1.19 24.64
N CYS A 134 -10.96 0.36 24.69
CA CYS A 134 -11.33 -0.58 23.63
C CYS A 134 -12.76 -0.30 23.15
N THR A 135 -12.99 -0.47 21.86
CA THR A 135 -14.34 -0.36 21.28
C THR A 135 -14.68 -1.67 20.58
N TRP A 136 -15.77 -2.30 21.01
CA TRP A 136 -16.33 -3.46 20.32
C TRP A 136 -17.60 -3.03 19.58
N ILE A 137 -17.66 -3.37 18.29
CA ILE A 137 -18.80 -3.17 17.39
C ILE A 137 -19.49 -4.51 17.18
#